data_AF-A0A948VEQ1-F1
#
_entry.id   AF-A0A948VEQ1-F1
#
_cell.length_a   1.000
_cell.length_b   1.000
_cell.length_c   1.000
_cell.angle_alpha   90.00
_cell.angle_beta   90.00
_cell.angle_gamma   90.00
#
_symmetry.space_group_name_H-M   'P 1'
#
loop_
_entity.id
_entity.type
_entity.pdbx_description
1 polymer ?
#
loop_
_entity_poly.entity_id
_entity_poly.type
_entity_poly.pdbx_seq_one_letter_code
_entity_poly.pdbx_strand_id
1 'polypeptide(L)'
;MDMKIGDTVRLKKRHPCGSYDWQVVRLGADIGIKCLQCQHRVLLPRAVFERRVKAVISREESALEKTATDRIRELEEKLSDLLARWPAHSVPLHMWQQREDLEEELARLRKEMERKDKA
;
A
#
# COMPACT_ATOMS: atom_id res chain seq x y z
N MET A 1 1.36 17.61 12.28
CA MET A 1 1.54 16.17 11.99
C MET A 1 1.22 15.94 10.52
N ASP A 2 2.12 15.31 9.78
CA ASP A 2 1.93 15.02 8.35
C ASP A 2 1.04 13.80 8.16
N MET A 3 -0.07 13.99 7.46
CA MET A 3 -1.05 12.94 7.15
C MET A 3 -1.42 13.05 5.68
N LYS A 4 -1.67 11.90 5.05
CA LYS A 4 -2.06 11.79 3.65
C LYS A 4 -3.55 11.44 3.55
N ILE A 5 -4.16 11.74 2.41
CA ILE A 5 -5.49 11.22 2.09
C ILE A 5 -5.35 9.68 2.01
N GLY A 6 -6.35 8.95 2.50
CA GLY A 6 -6.32 7.48 2.54
C GLY A 6 -5.81 6.90 3.85
N ASP A 7 -5.04 7.65 4.64
CA ASP A 7 -4.52 7.20 5.94
C ASP A 7 -5.64 6.81 6.90
N THR A 8 -5.43 5.72 7.64
CA THR A 8 -6.34 5.29 8.71
C THR A 8 -5.80 5.71 10.07
N VAL A 9 -6.61 6.44 10.81
CA VAL A 9 -6.30 6.97 12.14
C VAL A 9 -7.25 6.41 13.19
N ARG A 10 -6.73 6.20 14.39
CA ARG A 10 -7.51 5.88 15.58
C ARG A 10 -7.76 7.15 16.37
N LEU A 11 -9.02 7.51 16.61
CA LEU A 11 -9.36 8.62 17.49
C LEU A 11 -9.41 8.19 18.96
N LYS A 12 -9.18 9.15 19.87
CA LYS A 12 -9.30 8.96 21.33
C LYS A 12 -10.76 8.75 21.75
N LYS A 13 -11.70 9.43 21.09
CA LYS A 13 -13.14 9.30 21.34
C LYS A 13 -13.74 8.24 20.43
N ARG A 14 -14.63 7.43 20.99
CA ARG A 14 -15.41 6.42 20.27
C ARG A 14 -16.47 7.11 19.41
N HIS A 15 -16.67 6.62 18.19
CA HIS A 15 -17.82 6.99 17.37
C HIS A 15 -19.11 6.37 17.95
N PRO A 16 -20.31 6.99 17.81
CA PRO A 16 -21.56 6.38 18.26
C PRO A 16 -21.84 4.98 17.69
N CYS A 17 -21.31 4.64 16.50
CA CYS A 17 -21.43 3.29 15.96
C CYS A 17 -20.51 2.25 16.65
N GLY A 18 -19.66 2.68 17.57
CA GLY A 18 -18.77 1.81 18.35
C GLY A 18 -17.34 1.66 17.82
N SER A 19 -17.01 2.19 16.64
CA SER A 19 -15.65 2.16 16.08
C SER A 19 -14.79 3.32 16.58
N TYR A 20 -13.48 3.13 16.59
CA TYR A 20 -12.47 4.19 16.84
C TYR A 20 -11.70 4.56 15.57
N ASP A 21 -11.95 3.85 14.46
CA ASP A 21 -11.10 3.86 13.28
C ASP A 21 -11.75 4.67 12.17
N TRP A 22 -10.96 5.61 11.66
CA TRP A 22 -11.40 6.61 10.70
C TRP A 22 -10.38 6.72 9.58
N GLN A 23 -10.86 6.84 8.35
CA GLN A 23 -10.04 7.13 7.18
C GLN A 23 -10.05 8.63 6.90
N VAL A 24 -8.88 9.21 6.63
CA VAL A 24 -8.76 10.59 6.16
C VAL A 24 -9.20 10.65 4.70
N VAL A 25 -10.20 11.48 4.41
CA VAL A 25 -10.77 11.63 3.05
C VAL A 25 -10.54 13.00 2.44
N ARG A 26 -10.15 14.00 3.26
CA ARG A 26 -9.84 15.36 2.82
C ARG A 26 -8.79 15.98 3.73
N LEU A 27 -7.83 16.67 3.13
CA LEU A 27 -6.85 17.51 3.81
C LEU A 27 -7.08 18.99 3.47
N GLY A 28 -6.95 19.87 4.45
CA GLY A 28 -7.16 21.31 4.31
C GLY A 28 -7.17 22.00 5.67
N ALA A 29 -7.83 23.16 5.75
CA ALA A 29 -8.10 23.84 7.02
C ALA A 29 -8.98 22.97 7.94
N ASP A 30 -10.00 22.33 7.35
CA ASP A 30 -10.77 21.26 7.95
C ASP A 30 -10.35 19.91 7.37
N ILE A 31 -10.21 18.93 8.26
CA ILE A 31 -9.91 17.54 7.92
C ILE A 31 -11.21 16.78 7.81
N GLY A 32 -11.44 16.18 6.65
CA GLY A 32 -12.55 15.27 6.44
C GLY A 32 -12.15 13.85 6.82
N ILE A 33 -12.94 13.22 7.68
CA ILE A 33 -12.74 11.82 8.08
C ILE A 33 -14.00 11.00 7.85
N LYS A 34 -13.81 9.72 7.52
CA LYS A 34 -14.87 8.74 7.25
C LYS A 34 -14.72 7.57 8.21
N CYS A 35 -15.77 7.23 8.96
CA CYS A 35 -15.74 6.07 9.85
C CYS A 35 -15.66 4.79 9.03
N LEU A 36 -14.74 3.87 9.36
CA LEU A 36 -14.57 2.64 8.60
C LEU A 36 -15.72 1.64 8.78
N GLN A 37 -16.49 1.72 9.86
CA GLN A 37 -17.57 0.78 10.14
C GLN A 37 -18.93 1.20 9.57
N CYS A 38 -19.30 2.48 9.69
CA CYS A 38 -20.61 2.99 9.28
C CYS A 38 -20.56 3.99 8.11
N GLN A 39 -19.36 4.28 7.58
CA GLN A 39 -19.13 5.19 6.45
C GLN A 39 -19.59 6.65 6.65
N HIS A 40 -20.02 7.03 7.86
CA HIS A 40 -20.37 8.40 8.20
C HIS A 40 -19.15 9.32 8.07
N ARG A 41 -19.37 10.52 7.49
CA ARG A 41 -18.32 11.50 7.24
C ARG A 41 -18.46 12.71 8.16
N VAL A 42 -17.35 13.21 8.68
CA VAL A 42 -17.31 14.38 9.56
C VAL A 42 -16.18 15.29 9.12
N LEU A 43 -16.42 16.60 9.16
CA LEU A 43 -15.40 17.63 9.01
C LEU A 43 -15.00 18.13 10.39
N LEU A 44 -13.69 18.19 10.66
CA LEU A 44 -13.15 18.69 11.91
C LEU A 44 -12.06 19.72 11.61
N PRO A 45 -12.01 20.85 12.36
CA PRO A 45 -10.87 21.76 12.27
C PRO A 45 -9.57 21.01 12.56
N ARG A 46 -8.52 21.28 11.79
CA ARG A 46 -7.25 20.53 11.87
C ARG A 46 -6.71 20.42 13.30
N ALA A 47 -6.69 21.52 14.04
CA ALA A 47 -6.21 21.54 15.43
C ALA A 47 -7.03 20.63 16.37
N VAL A 48 -8.35 20.51 16.14
CA VAL A 48 -9.22 19.63 16.91
C VAL A 48 -8.95 18.17 16.54
N PHE A 49 -8.82 17.89 15.26
CA PHE A 49 -8.51 16.56 14.74
C PHE A 49 -7.18 16.03 15.28
N GLU A 50 -6.09 16.79 15.14
CA GLU A 50 -4.75 16.40 15.60
C GLU A 50 -4.73 16.09 17.11
N ARG A 51 -5.44 16.87 17.94
CA ARG A 51 -5.57 16.58 19.39
C ARG A 51 -6.36 15.31 19.69
N ARG A 52 -7.33 14.96 18.83
CA ARG A 52 -8.21 13.79 18.99
C ARG A 52 -7.59 12.52 18.44
N VAL A 53 -6.62 12.58 17.53
CA VAL A 53 -5.90 11.41 17.05
C VAL A 53 -5.12 10.79 18.21
N LYS A 54 -5.25 9.48 18.38
CA LYS A 54 -4.50 8.66 19.34
C LYS A 54 -3.28 8.04 18.67
N ALA A 55 -3.47 7.47 17.47
CA ALA A 55 -2.43 6.82 16.69
C ALA A 55 -2.83 6.79 15.20
N VAL A 56 -1.84 6.71 14.31
CA VAL A 56 -2.04 6.38 12.90
C VAL A 56 -1.89 4.86 12.78
N ILE A 57 -2.94 4.17 12.31
CA ILE A 57 -3.00 2.69 12.28
C ILE A 57 -2.43 2.15 10.98
N SER A 58 -2.77 2.80 9.85
CA SER A 58 -2.21 2.46 8.55
C SER A 58 -1.98 3.74 7.75
N ARG A 59 -0.88 3.75 7.00
CA ARG A 59 -0.60 4.79 6.00
C ARG A 59 -0.85 4.19 4.63
N GLU A 60 -1.48 4.94 3.74
CA GLU A 60 -1.77 4.46 2.38
C GLU A 60 -0.49 4.03 1.65
N GLU A 61 0.60 4.77 1.85
CA GLU A 61 1.93 4.46 1.32
C GLU A 61 2.44 3.09 1.77
N SER A 62 2.32 2.79 3.07
CA SER A 62 2.74 1.49 3.63
C SER A 62 1.92 0.30 3.11
N ALA A 63 0.69 0.53 2.64
CA ALA A 63 -0.12 -0.52 2.03
C ALA A 63 0.27 -0.76 0.56
N LEU A 64 0.55 0.32 -0.19
CA LEU A 64 1.06 0.25 -1.56
C LEU A 64 2.45 -0.41 -1.60
N GLU A 65 3.34 -0.07 -0.67
CA GLU A 65 4.66 -0.68 -0.52
C GLU A 65 4.55 -2.18 -0.27
N LYS A 66 3.70 -2.60 0.69
CA LYS A 66 3.43 -4.02 0.95
C LYS A 66 2.95 -4.76 -0.30
N THR A 67 1.99 -4.18 -1.02
CA THR A 67 1.44 -4.78 -2.24
C THR A 67 2.51 -4.93 -3.32
N ALA A 68 3.40 -3.93 -3.47
CA ALA A 68 4.51 -4.00 -4.42
C ALA A 68 5.56 -5.04 -4.00
N THR A 69 5.91 -5.13 -2.71
CA THR A 69 6.83 -6.16 -2.18
C THR A 69 6.25 -7.56 -2.35
N ASP A 70 4.96 -7.77 -2.07
CA ASP A 70 4.28 -9.04 -2.29
C ASP A 70 4.32 -9.46 -3.76
N ARG A 71 4.13 -8.49 -4.69
CA ARG A 71 4.20 -8.74 -6.13
C ARG A 71 5.61 -9.10 -6.61
N ILE A 72 6.65 -8.42 -6.09
CA ILE A 72 8.04 -8.76 -6.38
C ILE A 72 8.34 -10.19 -5.93
N ARG A 73 7.92 -10.55 -4.71
CA ARG A 73 8.09 -11.92 -4.19
C ARG A 73 7.39 -12.94 -5.09
N GLU A 74 6.15 -12.69 -5.51
CA GLU A 74 5.42 -13.58 -6.41
C GLU A 74 6.16 -13.79 -7.75
N LEU A 75 6.75 -12.73 -8.31
CA LEU A 75 7.51 -12.83 -9.56
C LEU A 75 8.84 -13.56 -9.37
N GLU A 76 9.54 -13.35 -8.25
CA GLU A 76 10.75 -14.11 -7.89
C GLU A 76 10.46 -15.60 -7.71
N GLU A 77 9.33 -15.95 -7.06
CA GLU A 77 8.86 -17.32 -6.94
C GLU A 77 8.57 -17.93 -8.31
N LYS A 78 7.88 -17.21 -9.21
CA LYS A 78 7.64 -17.67 -10.59
C LYS A 78 8.93 -17.91 -11.37
N LEU A 79 9.90 -17.02 -11.21
CA LEU A 79 11.22 -17.15 -11.84
C LEU A 79 11.95 -18.38 -11.27
N SER A 80 11.93 -18.58 -9.95
CA SER A 80 12.52 -19.74 -9.29
C SER A 80 11.89 -21.05 -9.77
N ASP A 81 10.56 -21.11 -9.83
CA ASP A 81 9.81 -22.28 -10.31
C ASP A 81 10.05 -22.56 -11.81
N LEU A 82 10.24 -21.52 -12.62
CA LEU A 82 10.59 -21.66 -14.03
C LEU A 82 12.00 -22.22 -14.20
N LEU A 83 12.96 -21.69 -13.42
CA LEU A 83 14.35 -22.16 -13.41
C LEU A 83 14.50 -23.57 -12.83
N ALA A 84 13.67 -23.95 -11.86
CA ALA A 84 13.66 -25.30 -11.30
C ALA A 84 13.19 -26.35 -12.31
N ARG A 85 12.28 -25.97 -13.22
CA ARG A 85 11.77 -26.84 -14.31
C ARG A 85 12.59 -26.70 -15.60
N TRP A 86 13.68 -25.95 -15.56
CA TRP A 86 14.43 -25.60 -16.75
C TRP A 86 15.17 -26.82 -17.32
N PRO A 87 14.98 -27.15 -18.61
CA PRO A 87 15.66 -28.28 -19.22
C PRO A 87 17.19 -28.12 -19.19
N ALA A 88 17.90 -29.19 -18.84
CA ALA A 88 19.37 -29.20 -18.84
C ALA A 88 19.97 -29.03 -20.26
N HIS A 89 19.18 -29.31 -21.30
CA HIS A 89 19.55 -29.10 -22.70
C HIS A 89 18.31 -28.72 -23.52
N SER A 90 18.51 -27.89 -24.54
CA SER A 90 17.46 -27.44 -25.47
C SER A 90 16.25 -26.80 -24.81
N VAL A 91 16.48 -25.65 -24.19
CA VAL A 91 15.43 -24.83 -23.60
C VAL A 91 14.54 -24.25 -24.70
N PRO A 92 13.21 -24.49 -24.67
CA PRO A 92 12.29 -23.91 -25.64
C PRO A 92 12.26 -22.37 -25.59
N LEU A 93 12.07 -21.73 -26.75
CA LEU A 93 11.98 -20.26 -26.87
C LEU A 93 10.92 -19.65 -25.96
N HIS A 94 9.78 -20.31 -25.75
CA HIS A 94 8.72 -19.78 -24.87
C HIS A 94 9.15 -19.72 -23.39
N MET A 95 10.05 -20.61 -22.94
CA MET A 95 10.59 -20.54 -21.58
C MET A 95 11.60 -19.40 -21.44
N TRP A 96 12.39 -19.13 -22.48
CA TRP A 96 13.24 -17.95 -22.54
C TRP A 96 12.43 -16.67 -22.50
N GLN A 97 11.42 -16.56 -23.36
CA GLN A 97 10.53 -15.41 -23.40
C GLN A 97 9.85 -15.18 -22.04
N GLN A 98 9.33 -16.24 -21.42
CA GLN A 98 8.70 -16.14 -20.10
C GLN A 98 9.69 -15.67 -19.03
N ARG A 99 10.96 -16.11 -19.09
CA ARG A 99 12.00 -15.66 -18.16
C ARG A 99 12.30 -14.18 -18.35
N GLU A 100 12.51 -13.76 -19.60
CA GLU A 100 12.76 -12.35 -19.95
C GLU A 100 11.60 -11.46 -19.49
N ASP A 101 10.36 -11.85 -19.76
CA ASP A 101 9.16 -11.11 -19.34
C ASP A 101 9.10 -10.96 -17.81
N LEU A 102 9.39 -12.03 -17.05
CA LEU A 102 9.42 -12.01 -15.58
C LEU A 102 10.56 -11.13 -15.04
N GLU A 103 11.76 -11.23 -15.64
CA GLU A 103 12.93 -10.44 -15.28
C GLU A 103 12.70 -8.94 -15.55
N GLU A 104 12.07 -8.60 -16.68
CA GLU A 104 11.67 -7.23 -17.01
C GLU A 104 10.62 -6.67 -16.05
N GLU A 105 9.57 -7.45 -15.72
CA GLU A 105 8.55 -7.01 -14.75
C GLU A 105 9.16 -6.77 -13.37
N LEU A 106 10.06 -7.66 -12.92
CA LEU A 106 10.83 -7.49 -11.69
C LEU A 106 11.71 -6.23 -11.71
N ALA A 107 12.47 -6.02 -12.79
CA ALA A 107 13.34 -4.86 -12.94
C ALA A 107 12.53 -3.55 -12.92
N ARG A 108 11.36 -3.54 -13.58
CA ARG A 108 10.43 -2.41 -13.57
C ARG A 108 9.94 -2.10 -12.15
N LEU A 109 9.40 -3.08 -11.44
CA LEU A 109 8.85 -2.89 -10.10
C LEU A 109 9.93 -2.47 -9.09
N ARG A 110 11.11 -3.09 -9.14
CA ARG A 110 12.26 -2.68 -8.30
C ARG A 110 12.67 -1.24 -8.56
N LYS A 111 12.69 -0.80 -9.83
CA LYS A 111 12.99 0.59 -10.20
C LYS A 111 11.91 1.57 -9.77
N GLU A 112 10.63 1.17 -9.83
CA GLU A 112 9.53 1.98 -9.32
C GLU A 112 9.61 2.16 -7.79
N MET A 113 9.99 1.12 -7.04
CA MET A 113 10.25 1.21 -5.60
C MET A 113 11.43 2.13 -5.30
N GLU A 114 12.55 1.97 -6.00
CA GLU A 114 13.74 2.83 -5.83
C GLU A 114 13.44 4.31 -6.12
N ARG A 115 12.59 4.59 -7.12
CA ARG A 115 12.15 5.95 -7.44
C ARG A 115 11.26 6.53 -6.34
N LYS A 116 10.44 5.71 -5.67
CA LYS A 116 9.60 6.14 -4.56
C LYS A 116 10.40 6.40 -3.29
N ASP A 117 11.41 5.60 -2.99
CA ASP A 117 12.29 5.80 -1.83
C ASP A 117 13.14 7.08 -1.93
N LYS A 118 13.39 7.56 -3.16
CA LYS A 118 14.17 8.78 -3.43
C LYS A 118 13.34 10.06 -3.54
N ALA A 119 12.00 9.97 -3.51
CA ALA A 119 11.07 11.08 -3.68
C ALA A 119 10.53 11.58 -2.34
#